data_AF-A0A538JBL1-F1
#
_entry.id   AF-A0A538JBL1-F1
#
_cell.length_a   1.000
_cell.length_b   1.000
_cell.length_c   1.000
_cell.angle_alpha   90.00
_cell.angle_beta   90.00
_cell.angle_gamma   90.00
#
_symmetry.space_group_name_H-M   'P 1'
#
loop_
_entity.id
_entity.type
_entity.pdbx_description
1 polymer ?
#
loop_
_entity_poly.entity_id
_entity_poly.type
_entity_poly.pdbx_seq_one_letter_code
_entity_poly.pdbx_strand_id
1 'polypeptide(L)'
;MSAAVIDLRRTTGYIVADRRGRIVGKVECPMYGTAPDVPDALSVRSGLFSRRRRLVPADTIEQIDGQSGVIGLRVERESIRSFL
;
A
#
# COMPACT_ATOMS: atom_id res chain seq x y z
N MET A 1 14.99 12.98 -13.10
CA MET A 1 14.55 11.62 -12.72
C MET A 1 13.04 11.63 -12.70
N SER A 2 12.39 11.06 -13.73
CA SER A 2 10.94 10.94 -13.77
C SER A 2 10.52 9.90 -12.74
N ALA A 3 9.91 10.35 -11.65
CA ALA A 3 9.16 9.47 -10.76
C ALA A 3 8.22 8.67 -11.66
N ALA A 4 8.46 7.36 -11.81
CA ALA A 4 7.51 6.50 -12.48
C ALA A 4 6.18 6.78 -11.78
N VAL A 5 5.21 7.29 -12.53
CA VAL A 5 3.87 7.52 -12.00
C VAL A 5 3.41 6.16 -11.52
N ILE A 6 3.45 5.96 -10.20
CA ILE A 6 3.23 4.67 -9.58
C ILE A 6 1.77 4.35 -9.84
N ASP A 7 1.49 3.45 -10.79
CA ASP A 7 0.11 3.08 -11.12
C ASP A 7 -0.47 2.17 -10.04
N LEU A 8 -0.97 2.80 -8.97
CA LEU A 8 -1.59 2.12 -7.83
C LEU A 8 -2.79 1.27 -8.24
N ARG A 9 -3.42 1.55 -9.38
CA ARG A 9 -4.62 0.83 -9.85
C ARG A 9 -4.34 -0.62 -10.23
N ARG A 10 -3.08 -0.94 -10.55
CA ARG A 10 -2.64 -2.29 -10.93
C ARG A 10 -2.04 -3.10 -9.78
N THR A 11 -2.08 -2.56 -8.57
CA THR A 11 -1.41 -3.16 -7.41
C THR A 11 -2.34 -3.99 -6.53
N THR A 12 -3.61 -4.15 -6.91
CA THR A 12 -4.54 -5.05 -6.23
C THR A 12 -3.96 -6.46 -6.17
N GLY A 13 -3.92 -7.02 -4.96
CA GLY A 13 -3.35 -8.32 -4.68
C GLY A 13 -1.85 -8.32 -4.35
N TYR A 14 -1.17 -7.17 -4.42
CA TYR A 14 0.24 -7.08 -4.04
C TYR A 14 0.39 -7.19 -2.52
N ILE A 15 1.54 -7.66 -2.07
CA ILE A 15 1.92 -7.70 -0.65
C ILE A 15 2.59 -6.38 -0.28
N VAL A 16 2.16 -5.77 0.81
CA VAL A 16 2.78 -4.57 1.35
C VAL A 16 3.71 -4.96 2.49
N ALA A 17 4.96 -4.54 2.39
CA ALA A 17 6.01 -4.73 3.39
C ALA A 17 6.47 -3.38 3.94
N ASP A 18 6.73 -3.31 5.24
CA ASP A 18 7.29 -2.12 5.87
C ASP A 18 8.79 -1.96 5.56
N ARG A 19 9.39 -0.85 6.02
CA ARG A 19 10.83 -0.57 5.85
C ARG A 19 11.75 -1.69 6.38
N ARG A 20 11.27 -2.51 7.31
CA ARG A 20 12.01 -3.62 7.93
C ARG A 20 11.76 -4.95 7.22
N GLY A 21 11.02 -4.94 6.11
CA GLY A 21 10.63 -6.15 5.37
C GLY A 21 9.51 -6.95 6.03
N ARG A 22 8.85 -6.42 7.07
CA ARG A 22 7.73 -7.10 7.74
C ARG A 22 6.46 -6.89 6.94
N ILE A 23 5.68 -7.97 6.77
CA ILE A 23 4.41 -7.91 6.04
C ILE A 23 3.39 -7.07 6.83
N VAL A 24 2.90 -6.01 6.18
CA VAL A 24 1.78 -5.18 6.60
C VAL A 24 0.45 -5.86 6.24
N GLY A 25 0.36 -6.42 5.03
CA GLY A 25 -0.82 -7.10 4.53
C GLY A 25 -0.88 -7.17 3.01
N LYS A 26 -2.07 -7.44 2.47
CA LYS A 26 -2.32 -7.54 1.03
C LYS A 26 -3.21 -6.38 0.55
N VAL A 27 -2.87 -5.77 -0.57
CA VAL A 27 -3.66 -4.71 -1.20
C VAL A 27 -5.00 -5.27 -1.65
N GLU A 28 -6.09 -4.65 -1.19
CA GLU A 28 -7.44 -4.93 -1.66
C GLU A 28 -7.81 -4.02 -2.83
N CYS A 29 -7.68 -2.70 -2.64
CA CYS A 29 -8.08 -1.71 -3.62
C CYS A 29 -7.32 -0.39 -3.45
N PRO A 30 -7.15 0.39 -4.53
CA PRO A 30 -6.75 1.78 -4.45
C PRO A 30 -7.85 2.65 -3.82
N MET A 31 -7.44 3.66 -3.08
CA MET A 31 -8.29 4.65 -2.40
C MET A 31 -8.04 6.02 -3.01
N TYR A 32 -9.11 6.82 -3.07
CA TYR A 32 -9.17 8.13 -3.73
C TYR A 32 -9.65 9.17 -2.71
N GLY A 33 -8.76 9.61 -1.83
CA GLY A 33 -9.07 10.54 -0.75
C GLY A 33 -9.07 12.01 -1.18
N THR A 34 -8.11 12.40 -2.03
CA THR A 34 -7.83 13.80 -2.38
C THR A 34 -8.37 14.19 -3.76
N ALA A 35 -8.41 13.26 -4.71
CA ALA A 35 -8.92 13.50 -6.06
C ALA A 35 -9.69 12.29 -6.58
N PRO A 36 -10.79 12.48 -7.33
CA PRO A 36 -11.67 11.39 -7.77
C PRO A 36 -10.97 10.41 -8.73
N ASP A 37 -10.03 10.91 -9.54
CA ASP A 37 -9.35 10.11 -10.56
C ASP A 37 -7.94 9.69 -10.16
N VAL A 38 -7.35 10.26 -9.10
CA VAL A 38 -5.96 9.95 -8.72
C VAL A 38 -5.95 9.20 -7.39
N PRO A 39 -5.54 7.92 -7.40
CA PRO A 39 -5.44 7.18 -6.15
C PRO A 39 -4.27 7.75 -5.33
N ASP A 40 -4.54 8.05 -4.07
CA ASP A 40 -3.58 8.66 -3.13
C ASP A 40 -3.26 7.74 -1.94
N ALA A 41 -3.97 6.61 -1.83
CA ALA A 41 -3.71 5.60 -0.83
C ALA A 41 -4.11 4.19 -1.32
N LEU A 42 -3.71 3.17 -0.56
CA LEU A 42 -4.08 1.77 -0.74
C LEU A 42 -4.80 1.26 0.50
N SER A 43 -5.91 0.54 0.31
CA SER A 43 -6.53 -0.26 1.35
C SER A 43 -5.81 -1.60 1.44
N VAL A 44 -5.27 -1.91 2.61
CA VAL A 44 -4.48 -3.12 2.86
C VAL A 44 -5.15 -3.96 3.93
N ARG A 45 -5.50 -5.21 3.60
CA ARG A 45 -6.01 -6.19 4.57
C ARG A 45 -4.85 -6.80 5.34
N SER A 46 -4.87 -6.63 6.67
CA SER A 46 -3.79 -7.09 7.55
C SER A 46 -3.93 -8.58 7.92
N GLY A 47 -3.42 -9.50 7.10
CA GLY A 47 -3.39 -10.94 7.42
C GLY A 47 -4.65 -11.71 7.03
N LEU A 48 -4.61 -13.05 7.09
CA LEU A 48 -5.64 -13.95 6.52
C LEU A 48 -6.97 -13.95 7.30
N PHE A 49 -6.94 -13.70 8.61
CA PHE A 49 -8.11 -13.77 9.50
C PHE A 49 -8.52 -12.43 10.11
N SER A 50 -7.79 -11.36 9.80
CA SER A 50 -8.11 -10.04 10.35
C SER A 50 -9.15 -9.34 9.48
N ARG A 51 -10.18 -8.79 10.13
CA ARG A 51 -11.10 -7.82 9.51
C ARG A 51 -10.52 -6.41 9.45
N ARG A 52 -9.37 -6.17 10.11
CA ARG A 52 -8.75 -4.84 10.20
C ARG A 52 -8.08 -4.46 8.89
N ARG A 53 -8.44 -3.28 8.40
CA ARG A 53 -7.83 -2.67 7.23
C ARG A 53 -6.87 -1.58 7.66
N ARG A 54 -5.83 -1.38 6.87
CA ARG A 54 -4.87 -0.30 7.04
C ARG A 54 -4.91 0.55 5.78
N LEU A 55 -4.89 1.86 5.98
CA LEU A 55 -4.80 2.80 4.87
C LEU A 55 -3.33 3.16 4.71
N VAL A 56 -2.76 2.82 3.55
CA VAL A 56 -1.36 3.06 3.20
C VAL A 56 -1.29 4.22 2.22
N PRO A 57 -0.84 5.40 2.65
CA PRO A 57 -0.71 6.55 1.77
C PRO A 57 0.36 6.35 0.69
N ALA A 58 0.14 6.88 -0.52
CA ALA A 58 1.05 6.76 -1.65
C ALA A 58 2.43 7.41 -1.39
N ASP A 59 2.45 8.49 -0.61
CA ASP A 59 3.69 9.16 -0.19
C ASP A 59 4.55 8.32 0.76
N THR A 60 4.02 7.25 1.35
CA THR A 60 4.81 6.29 2.16
C THR A 60 5.43 5.17 1.33
N ILE A 61 5.06 5.03 0.06
CA ILE A 61 5.60 3.99 -0.82
C ILE A 61 7.02 4.39 -1.22
N GLU A 62 7.95 3.47 -1.01
CA GLU A 62 9.35 3.60 -1.44
C GLU A 62 9.56 2.95 -2.80
N GLN A 63 9.01 1.76 -2.98
CA GLN A 63 9.19 0.97 -4.19
C GLN A 63 7.98 0.07 -4.46
N ILE A 64 7.74 -0.23 -5.74
CA ILE A 64 6.83 -1.28 -6.18
C ILE A 64 7.60 -2.23 -7.09
N ASP A 65 7.73 -3.48 -6.66
CA ASP A 65 8.24 -4.56 -7.48
C ASP A 65 7.07 -5.25 -8.19
N GLY A 66 6.91 -4.94 -9.47
CA GLY A 66 5.88 -5.53 -10.32
C GLY A 66 6.14 -6.99 -10.73
N GLN A 67 7.37 -7.51 -10.56
CA GLN A 67 7.67 -8.91 -10.85
C GLN A 67 7.25 -9.81 -9.68
N SER A 68 7.59 -9.44 -8.45
CA SER A 68 7.23 -10.21 -7.26
C SER A 68 5.84 -9.86 -6.69
N GLY A 69 5.27 -8.73 -7.09
CA GLY A 69 4.00 -8.24 -6.56
C GLY A 69 4.15 -7.69 -5.13
N VAL A 70 5.27 -7.02 -4.84
CA VAL A 70 5.58 -6.50 -3.50
C VAL A 70 5.70 -4.98 -3.54
N ILE A 71 5.06 -4.31 -2.58
CA ILE A 71 5.16 -2.87 -2.32
C ILE A 71 5.98 -2.67 -1.06
N GLY A 72 7.12 -2.00 -1.18
CA GLY A 72 7.95 -1.60 -0.04
C GLY A 72 7.59 -0.21 0.44
N LEU A 73 7.43 -0.04 1.75
CA LEU A 73 7.18 1.25 2.38
C LEU A 73 8.45 1.80 3.02
N ARG A 74 8.59 3.13 3.00
CA ARG A 74 9.67 3.85 3.69
C ARG A 74 9.44 3.97 5.21
N VAL A 75 8.25 3.61 5.68
CA VAL A 75 7.82 3.73 7.09
C VAL A 75 7.63 2.37 7.73
N GLU A 76 7.60 2.34 9.05
CA GLU A 76 7.27 1.13 9.80
C GLU A 76 5.75 0.90 9.82
N ARG A 77 5.33 -0.37 9.91
CA ARG A 77 3.91 -0.74 9.91
C ARG A 77 3.10 -0.07 11.02
N GLU A 78 3.73 0.23 12.15
CA GLU A 78 3.14 0.87 13.33
C GLU A 78 2.73 2.33 13.05
N SER A 79 3.40 3.00 12.12
CA SER A 79 3.06 4.35 11.67
C SER A 79 1.85 4.39 10.73
N ILE A 80 1.45 3.24 10.19
CA ILE A 80 0.31 3.12 9.27
C ILE A 80 -0.98 3.06 10.07
N ARG A 81 -1.86 4.04 9.84
CA ARG A 81 -3.16 4.11 10.51
C ARG A 81 -4.04 2.91 10.14
N SER A 82 -4.56 2.23 11.15
CA SER A 82 -5.66 1.29 10.96
C SER A 82 -6.96 2.08 10.78
N PHE A 83 -7.71 1.74 9.74
CA PHE A 83 -9.08 2.22 9.55
C PHE A 83 -9.99 1.00 9.67
N LEU A 84 -10.93 1.07 10.63
CA LEU A 84 -11.91 0.03 11.02
C LEU A 84 -11.36 -1.09 11.93
#